data_AF-A0A8K0TG65-F1
#
_entry.id   AF-A0A8K0TG65-F1
#
_cell.length_a   1.000
_cell.length_b   1.000
_cell.length_c   1.000
_cell.angle_alpha   90.00
_cell.angle_beta   90.00
_cell.angle_gamma   90.00
#
_symmetry.space_group_name_H-M   'P 1'
#
loop_
_entity.id
_entity.type
_entity.pdbx_description
1 polymer ?
#
loop_
_entity_poly.entity_id
_entity_poly.type
_entity_poly.pdbx_seq_one_letter_code
_entity_poly.pdbx_strand_id
1 'polypeptide(L)'
;MKPLVILATLLTSLHLSKADFYVWAVDIQDFWGGQSEGYAVYAGDPSCADVGRVGSWNKQSDVSGRKTGVRCNGNCGLGEDPDGITQFEMHWTNNPLFHWTLYKDRGHPYKM
;
A
#
# COMPACT_ATOMS: atom_id res chain seq x y z
N MET A 1 6.67 30.55 38.16
CA MET A 1 5.70 30.46 37.04
C MET A 1 5.99 29.17 36.28
N LYS A 2 4.93 28.44 35.91
CA LYS A 2 4.88 26.97 35.78
C LYS A 2 5.42 26.46 34.43
N PRO A 3 6.57 25.75 34.37
CA PRO A 3 7.04 25.07 33.15
C PRO A 3 6.13 23.89 32.75
N LEU A 4 5.26 23.42 33.65
CA LEU A 4 4.36 22.29 33.44
C LEU A 4 3.26 22.55 32.38
N VAL A 5 2.89 23.82 32.15
CA VAL A 5 1.77 24.16 31.26
C VAL A 5 2.15 24.06 29.79
N ILE A 6 3.43 24.29 29.46
CA ILE A 6 3.93 24.31 28.06
C ILE A 6 4.02 22.89 27.48
N LEU A 7 4.31 21.89 28.31
CA LEU A 7 4.47 20.50 27.86
C LEU A 7 3.11 19.85 27.48
N ALA A 8 2.03 20.21 28.19
CA ALA A 8 0.70 19.67 27.94
C ALA A 8 0.08 20.15 26.61
N THR A 9 0.41 21.38 26.17
CA THR A 9 -0.06 21.92 24.88
C THR A 9 0.62 21.27 23.67
N LEU A 10 1.84 20.75 23.80
CA LEU A 10 2.57 20.18 22.65
C LEU A 10 2.06 18.78 22.24
N LEU A 11 1.55 17.99 23.20
CA LEU A 11 1.03 16.65 22.92
C LEU A 11 -0.33 16.66 22.20
N THR A 12 -1.15 17.70 22.38
CA THR A 12 -2.48 17.78 21.74
C THR A 12 -2.42 18.25 20.28
N SER A 13 -1.31 18.85 19.86
CA SER A 13 -1.05 19.24 18.47
C SER A 13 -0.52 18.11 17.59
N LEU A 14 -0.15 16.96 18.16
CA LEU A 14 0.24 15.77 17.41
C LEU A 14 -1.02 15.12 16.82
N HIS A 15 -1.46 15.64 15.68
CA HIS A 15 -2.40 14.91 14.84
C HIS A 15 -1.64 13.67 14.35
N LEU A 16 -1.92 12.51 14.94
CA LEU A 16 -1.56 11.24 14.32
C LEU A 16 -2.30 11.20 12.99
N SER A 17 -1.65 11.59 11.91
CA SER A 17 -2.16 11.37 10.56
C SER A 17 -2.07 9.88 10.29
N LYS A 18 -3.12 9.14 10.65
CA LYS A 18 -3.32 7.78 10.19
C LYS A 18 -3.76 7.90 8.73
N ALA A 19 -2.83 7.67 7.80
CA ALA A 19 -3.17 7.53 6.40
C ALA A 19 -3.81 6.15 6.22
N ASP A 20 -5.12 6.14 6.01
CA ASP A 20 -5.84 4.94 5.61
C ASP A 20 -5.89 4.91 4.08
N PHE A 21 -5.37 3.82 3.51
CA PHE A 21 -5.41 3.57 2.07
C PHE A 21 -5.85 2.13 1.83
N TYR A 22 -6.50 1.93 0.70
CA TYR A 22 -7.00 0.64 0.25
C TYR A 22 -6.13 0.20 -0.90
N VAL A 23 -5.73 -1.07 -0.87
CA VAL A 23 -4.96 -1.69 -1.94
C VAL A 23 -5.86 -2.68 -2.64
N TRP A 24 -6.05 -2.48 -3.93
CA TRP A 24 -6.92 -3.31 -4.75
C TRP A 24 -6.09 -4.12 -5.72
N ALA A 25 -6.35 -5.43 -5.80
CA ALA A 25 -5.90 -6.23 -6.93
C ALA A 25 -6.66 -5.77 -8.18
N VAL A 26 -5.93 -5.53 -9.27
CA VAL A 26 -6.50 -4.99 -10.52
C VAL A 26 -6.01 -5.79 -11.73
N ASP A 27 -6.87 -5.89 -12.74
CA ASP A 27 -6.47 -6.31 -14.07
C ASP A 27 -5.94 -5.09 -14.83
N ILE A 28 -4.75 -5.21 -15.41
CA ILE A 28 -4.02 -4.17 -16.11
C ILE A 28 -3.95 -4.58 -17.58
N GLN A 29 -4.63 -3.81 -18.42
CA GLN A 29 -4.57 -3.96 -19.86
C GLN A 29 -3.52 -3.01 -20.45
N ASP A 30 -2.58 -3.55 -21.21
CA ASP A 30 -1.62 -2.74 -21.98
C ASP A 30 -2.21 -2.27 -23.32
N PHE A 31 -1.49 -1.38 -24.00
CA PHE A 31 -1.91 -0.82 -25.29
C PHE A 31 -2.08 -1.87 -26.40
N TRP A 32 -1.41 -3.02 -26.29
CA TRP A 32 -1.49 -4.13 -27.24
C TRP A 32 -2.58 -5.16 -26.89
N GLY A 33 -3.35 -4.90 -25.83
CA GLY A 33 -4.37 -5.82 -25.33
C GLY A 33 -3.82 -6.95 -24.46
N GLY A 34 -2.54 -6.90 -24.08
CA GLY A 34 -1.97 -7.79 -23.07
C GLY A 34 -2.62 -7.53 -21.71
N GLN A 35 -3.03 -8.58 -21.03
CA GLN A 35 -3.59 -8.51 -19.68
C GLN A 35 -2.57 -9.00 -18.66
N SER A 36 -2.51 -8.34 -17.52
CA SER A 36 -1.65 -8.68 -16.41
C SER A 36 -2.30 -8.28 -15.10
N GLU A 37 -1.98 -8.99 -14.02
CA GLU A 37 -2.45 -8.62 -12.70
C GLU A 37 -1.47 -7.68 -12.01
N GLY A 38 -2.02 -6.73 -11.26
CA GLY A 38 -1.23 -5.88 -10.39
C GLY A 38 -2.06 -5.29 -9.28
N TYR A 39 -1.59 -4.16 -8.75
CA TYR A 39 -2.21 -3.49 -7.62
C TYR A 39 -2.31 -1.99 -7.85
N ALA A 40 -3.39 -1.41 -7.33
CA ALA A 40 -3.60 0.03 -7.31
C ALA A 40 -3.96 0.48 -5.89
N VAL A 41 -3.55 1.70 -5.53
CA VAL A 41 -3.77 2.26 -4.20
C VAL A 41 -4.75 3.42 -4.29
N TYR A 42 -5.77 3.36 -3.45
CA TYR A 42 -6.85 4.32 -3.39
C TYR A 42 -7.05 4.82 -1.95
N ALA A 43 -7.68 5.99 -1.80
CA ALA A 43 -8.05 6.51 -0.48
C ALA A 43 -9.30 5.82 0.12
N GLY A 44 -9.96 4.96 -0.65
CA GLY A 44 -11.22 4.30 -0.31
C GLY A 44 -11.64 3.32 -1.41
N ASP A 45 -12.91 2.93 -1.40
CA ASP A 45 -13.50 2.13 -2.49
C ASP A 45 -13.51 2.95 -3.80
N PRO A 46 -12.88 2.46 -4.89
CA PRO A 46 -12.76 3.22 -6.12
C PRO A 46 -14.05 3.25 -6.92
N SER A 47 -14.38 4.40 -7.50
CA SER A 47 -15.35 4.49 -8.59
C SER A 47 -14.69 4.18 -9.93
N CYS A 48 -15.47 3.91 -10.99
CA CYS A 48 -14.92 3.74 -12.34
C CYS A 48 -14.12 4.97 -12.82
N ALA A 49 -14.46 6.17 -12.33
CA ALA A 49 -13.73 7.39 -12.67
C ALA A 49 -12.35 7.48 -12.00
N ASP A 50 -12.16 6.78 -10.87
CA ASP A 50 -10.91 6.78 -10.11
C ASP A 50 -9.88 5.82 -10.73
N VAL A 51 -10.35 4.72 -11.35
CA VAL A 51 -9.49 3.70 -11.96
C VAL A 51 -8.53 4.29 -13.00
N GLY A 52 -9.00 5.24 -13.81
CA GLY A 52 -8.17 5.91 -14.82
C GLY A 52 -7.24 7.02 -14.28
N ARG A 53 -7.30 7.32 -12.98
CA ARG A 53 -6.58 8.44 -12.36
C ARG A 53 -5.44 8.00 -11.45
N VAL A 54 -5.40 6.73 -11.07
CA VAL A 54 -4.34 6.18 -10.22
C VAL A 54 -3.40 5.30 -11.03
N GLY A 55 -2.13 5.25 -10.62
CA GLY A 55 -1.18 4.31 -11.18
C GLY A 55 -1.45 2.89 -10.71
N SER A 56 -1.33 1.93 -11.61
CA SER A 56 -1.29 0.51 -11.30
C SER A 56 0.15 -0.02 -11.34
N TRP A 57 0.42 -1.05 -10.56
CA TRP A 57 1.77 -1.59 -10.39
C TRP A 57 1.76 -3.10 -10.54
N ASN A 58 2.61 -3.58 -11.45
CA ASN A 58 2.73 -5.01 -11.72
C ASN A 58 3.26 -5.77 -10.50
N LYS A 59 2.78 -7.01 -10.38
CA LYS A 59 3.34 -8.00 -9.46
C LYS A 59 4.79 -8.34 -9.86
N GLN A 60 5.68 -8.38 -8.88
CA GLN A 60 7.11 -8.67 -9.03
C GLN A 60 7.52 -9.76 -8.03
N SER A 61 8.48 -10.59 -8.40
CA SER A 61 9.06 -11.56 -7.45
C SER A 61 10.01 -10.90 -6.44
N ASP A 62 10.55 -9.72 -6.78
CA ASP A 62 11.51 -8.97 -5.98
C ASP A 62 11.38 -7.47 -6.24
N VAL A 63 11.25 -6.70 -5.16
CA VAL A 63 11.16 -5.23 -5.16
C VAL A 63 12.29 -4.58 -4.33
N SER A 64 13.37 -5.32 -4.09
CA SER A 64 14.53 -4.83 -3.35
C SER A 64 15.41 -3.87 -4.18
N GLY A 65 16.15 -3.01 -3.47
CA GLY A 65 17.11 -2.09 -4.06
C GLY A 65 16.46 -0.98 -4.90
N ARG A 66 16.56 -1.09 -6.23
CA ARG A 66 16.02 -0.11 -7.19
C ARG A 66 14.84 -0.63 -8.01
N LYS A 67 14.31 -1.80 -7.66
CA LYS A 67 13.21 -2.43 -8.40
C LYS A 67 11.88 -1.88 -7.92
N THR A 68 11.02 -1.48 -8.86
CA THR A 68 9.70 -0.91 -8.57
C THR A 68 8.58 -1.91 -8.84
N GLY A 69 7.55 -1.90 -8.00
CA GLY A 69 6.37 -2.73 -8.16
C GLY A 69 5.83 -3.21 -6.82
N VAL A 70 5.10 -4.32 -6.88
CA VAL A 70 4.55 -4.98 -5.69
C VAL A 70 4.98 -6.43 -5.66
N ARG A 71 5.62 -6.85 -4.58
CA ARG A 71 5.86 -8.25 -4.28
C ARG A 71 4.75 -8.77 -3.38
N CYS A 72 4.15 -9.87 -3.78
CA CYS A 72 3.11 -10.53 -3.01
C CYS A 72 3.37 -12.04 -2.97
N ASN A 73 3.20 -12.65 -1.79
CA ASN A 73 3.23 -14.11 -1.60
C ASN A 73 1.99 -14.60 -0.86
N GLY A 74 1.50 -15.79 -1.24
CA GLY A 74 0.25 -16.36 -0.73
C GLY A 74 -0.89 -16.10 -1.72
N ASN A 75 -2.05 -15.74 -1.19
CA ASN A 75 -3.26 -15.47 -1.97
C ASN A 75 -3.24 -14.07 -2.61
N CYS A 76 -2.56 -13.94 -3.75
CA CYS A 76 -2.26 -12.67 -4.42
C CYS A 76 -3.02 -12.46 -5.74
N GLY A 77 -3.84 -13.41 -6.14
CA GLY A 77 -4.61 -13.37 -7.39
C GLY A 77 -5.90 -12.56 -7.26
N LEU A 78 -6.45 -12.17 -8.41
CA LEU A 78 -7.77 -11.53 -8.46
C LEU A 78 -8.85 -12.46 -7.88
N GLY A 79 -9.60 -11.96 -6.90
CA GLY A 79 -10.70 -12.70 -6.27
C GLY A 79 -10.27 -13.72 -5.21
N GLU A 80 -8.98 -13.84 -4.91
CA GLU A 80 -8.50 -14.64 -3.79
C GLU A 80 -8.76 -13.93 -2.45
N ASP A 81 -8.88 -14.73 -1.37
CA ASP A 81 -9.05 -14.20 -0.02
C ASP A 81 -7.75 -13.55 0.48
N PRO A 82 -7.74 -12.22 0.73
CA PRO A 82 -6.53 -11.49 1.13
C PRO A 82 -6.00 -11.91 2.51
N ASP A 83 -6.81 -12.56 3.35
CA ASP A 83 -6.32 -13.15 4.61
C ASP A 83 -5.26 -14.24 4.36
N GLY A 84 -5.20 -14.81 3.14
CA GLY A 84 -4.17 -15.77 2.73
C GLY A 84 -2.84 -15.13 2.31
N ILE A 85 -2.73 -13.79 2.27
CA ILE A 85 -1.47 -13.10 1.96
C ILE A 85 -0.51 -13.26 3.15
N THR A 86 0.70 -13.73 2.84
CA THR A 86 1.76 -13.93 3.85
C THR A 86 2.79 -12.80 3.84
N GLN A 87 3.02 -12.21 2.66
CA GLN A 87 3.91 -11.07 2.44
C GLN A 87 3.30 -10.18 1.38
N PHE A 88 3.28 -8.87 1.67
CA PHE A 88 2.96 -7.82 0.72
C PHE A 88 3.97 -6.69 0.87
N GLU A 89 4.74 -6.42 -0.17
CA GLU A 89 5.81 -5.42 -0.18
C GLU A 89 5.66 -4.52 -1.41
N MET A 90 5.61 -3.22 -1.18
CA MET A 90 5.50 -2.23 -2.25
C MET A 90 6.77 -1.38 -2.29
N HIS A 91 7.27 -1.11 -3.50
CA HIS A 91 8.33 -0.13 -3.75
C HIS A 91 8.04 0.71 -5.00
N TRP A 92 7.90 2.04 -4.88
CA TRP A 92 7.66 2.93 -6.03
C TRP A 92 8.85 3.80 -6.41
N THR A 93 9.58 4.33 -5.43
CA THR A 93 10.76 5.16 -5.64
C THR A 93 11.59 5.23 -4.37
N ASN A 94 12.89 5.52 -4.54
CA ASN A 94 13.83 5.78 -3.45
C ASN A 94 13.95 7.26 -3.10
N ASN A 95 13.29 8.18 -3.84
CA ASN A 95 13.36 9.62 -3.57
C ASN A 95 12.07 10.37 -4.01
N PRO A 96 11.18 10.75 -3.07
CA PRO A 96 11.15 10.31 -1.67
C PRO A 96 10.94 8.78 -1.59
N LEU A 97 11.35 8.15 -0.49
CA LEU A 97 11.16 6.70 -0.32
C LEU A 97 9.66 6.41 -0.12
N PHE A 98 9.03 5.79 -1.12
CA PHE A 98 7.68 5.24 -1.01
C PHE A 98 7.79 3.71 -0.98
N HIS A 99 7.88 3.19 0.25
CA HIS A 99 8.04 1.77 0.51
C HIS A 99 7.29 1.39 1.77
N TRP A 100 6.54 0.30 1.71
CA TRP A 100 5.93 -0.30 2.89
C TRP A 100 5.88 -1.80 2.75
N THR A 101 5.83 -2.48 3.89
CA THR A 101 5.74 -3.92 3.93
C THR A 101 4.77 -4.40 5.00
N LEU A 102 3.96 -5.38 4.61
CA LEU A 102 3.05 -6.12 5.47
C LEU A 102 3.47 -7.58 5.45
N TYR A 103 3.97 -8.05 6.57
CA TYR A 103 4.36 -9.44 6.77
C TYR A 103 3.46 -10.04 7.85
N LYS A 104 2.71 -11.09 7.52
CA LYS A 104 1.75 -11.70 8.45
C LYS A 104 2.44 -12.29 9.69
N ASP A 105 3.65 -12.81 9.53
CA ASP A 105 4.47 -13.43 10.57
C ASP A 105 5.19 -12.42 11.49
N ARG A 106 5.12 -11.11 11.20
CA ARG A 106 5.83 -10.06 11.97
C ARG A 106 4.92 -9.25 12.90
N GLY A 107 3.74 -9.77 13.22
CA GLY A 107 2.87 -9.20 14.26
C GLY A 107 2.22 -7.85 13.89
N HIS A 108 2.06 -7.56 12.60
CA HIS A 108 1.35 -6.35 12.17
C HIS A 108 -0.17 -6.54 12.36
N PRO A 109 -0.88 -5.59 13.01
CA PRO A 109 -2.29 -5.75 13.41
C PRO A 109 -3.30 -5.50 12.29
N TYR A 110 -2.87 -5.40 11.04
CA TYR A 110 -3.76 -5.09 9.92
C TYR A 110 -4.44 -6.38 9.45
N LYS A 111 -5.78 -6.38 9.39
CA LYS A 111 -6.50 -7.34 8.55
C LYS A 111 -6.16 -6.98 7.10
N MET A 112 -5.63 -7.95 6.36
CA MET A 112 -5.37 -7.79 4.93
C MET A 112 -6.63 -8.12 4.17
#